data_AF-A0A3M0YW29-F1
#
_entry.id   AF-A0A3M0YW29-F1
#
_cell.length_a   1.000
_cell.length_b   1.000
_cell.length_c   1.000
_cell.angle_alpha   90.00
_cell.angle_beta   90.00
_cell.angle_gamma   90.00
#
_symmetry.space_group_name_H-M   'P 1'
#
loop_
_entity.id
_entity.type
_entity.pdbx_description
1 polymer ?
#
loop_
_entity_poly.entity_id
_entity_poly.type
_entity_poly.pdbx_seq_one_letter_code
_entity_poly.pdbx_strand_id
1 'polypeptide(L)' 'RYVWQPKNMGEVAFTLAVRNLFDNLYVTNGWVYRYISAGYDARPDDPYARLEHGNQYNLTGYYPQAPRNLLAGISIKF' A
#
# COMPACT_ATOMS: atom_id res chain seq x y z
N ARG A 1 -11.78 -17.62 10.65
CA ARG A 1 -10.93 -18.19 11.72
C ARG A 1 -11.55 -19.52 12.13
N TYR A 2 -10.76 -20.59 12.16
CA TYR A 2 -11.17 -21.92 12.62
C TYR A 2 -10.40 -22.25 13.89
N VAL A 3 -11.05 -22.88 14.88
CA VAL A 3 -10.47 -23.19 16.18
C VAL A 3 -10.55 -24.68 16.41
N TRP A 4 -9.43 -25.27 16.81
CA TRP A 4 -9.28 -26.67 17.16
C TRP A 4 -8.74 -26.78 18.57
N GLN A 5 -9.42 -27.55 19.42
CA GLN A 5 -9.06 -27.74 20.83
C GLN A 5 -8.86 -29.23 21.12
N PRO A 6 -7.65 -29.75 20.93
CA PRO A 6 -7.31 -31.13 21.28
C PRO A 6 -7.37 -31.36 22.79
N LYS A 7 -7.64 -32.61 23.20
CA LYS A 7 -7.81 -32.99 24.61
C LYS A 7 -6.55 -32.79 25.48
N ASN A 8 -5.36 -32.86 24.87
CA ASN A 8 -4.06 -32.86 25.57
C ASN A 8 -3.15 -31.68 25.19
N MET A 9 -3.68 -30.62 24.57
CA MET A 9 -2.91 -29.43 24.19
C MET A 9 -3.84 -28.20 24.21
N GLY A 10 -3.28 -27.01 24.37
CA GLY A 10 -4.08 -25.78 24.34
C GLY A 10 -4.66 -25.46 22.96
N GLU A 11 -5.52 -24.44 22.91
CA GLU A 11 -6.29 -24.07 21.71
C GLU A 11 -5.37 -23.73 20.52
N VAL A 12 -5.63 -24.34 19.37
CA VAL A 12 -4.97 -24.03 18.09
C VAL A 12 -5.98 -23.34 17.17
N ALA A 13 -5.67 -22.13 16.72
CA ALA A 13 -6.51 -21.39 15.79
C ALA A 13 -5.82 -21.19 14.44
N PHE A 14 -6.52 -21.53 13.37
CA PHE A 14 -6.12 -21.28 11.99
C PHE A 14 -6.87 -20.05 11.45
N THR A 15 -6.14 -19.15 10.80
CA THR A 15 -6.70 -17.95 10.17
C THR A 15 -6.27 -17.87 8.73
N LEU A 16 -7.22 -17.54 7.85
CA LEU A 16 -6.97 -17.21 6.46
C LEU A 16 -7.65 -15.87 6.19
N ALA A 17 -6.90 -14.92 5.63
CA ALA A 17 -7.42 -13.64 5.20
C ALA A 17 -7.00 -13.38 3.75
N VAL A 18 -7.99 -13.08 2.91
CA VAL A 18 -7.76 -12.57 1.55
C VAL A 18 -7.98 -11.07 1.61
N ARG A 19 -6.95 -10.29 1.26
CA ARG A 19 -7.02 -8.83 1.18
C ARG A 19 -7.02 -8.42 -0.28
N ASN A 20 -7.76 -7.35 -0.58
CA ASN A 20 -7.97 -6.85 -1.94
C ASN A 20 -8.53 -7.92 -2.88
N LEU A 21 -9.72 -8.45 -2.54
CA LEU A 21 -10.36 -9.59 -3.23
C LEU A 21 -10.56 -9.34 -4.74
N PHE A 22 -10.83 -8.10 -5.13
CA PHE A 22 -11.05 -7.72 -6.53
C PHE A 22 -9.77 -7.27 -7.25
N ASP A 23 -8.61 -7.35 -6.59
CA ASP A 23 -7.31 -6.98 -7.15
C ASP A 23 -7.24 -5.52 -7.67
N ASN A 24 -7.87 -4.61 -6.94
CA ASN A 24 -7.86 -3.19 -7.29
C ASN A 24 -6.46 -2.60 -7.08
N LEU A 25 -5.99 -1.81 -8.04
CA LEU A 25 -4.80 -0.98 -7.87
C LEU A 25 -5.23 0.36 -7.30
N TYR A 26 -4.81 0.66 -6.07
CA TYR A 26 -5.19 1.89 -5.39
C TYR A 26 -4.08 2.41 -4.48
N VAL A 27 -4.14 3.71 -4.22
CA VAL A 27 -3.24 4.44 -3.32
C VAL A 27 -4.10 5.03 -2.22
N THR A 28 -3.78 4.74 -0.96
CA THR A 28 -4.54 5.25 0.20
C THR A 28 -4.04 6.60 0.69
N ASN A 29 -2.77 6.91 0.43
CA ASN A 29 -2.14 8.15 0.85
C ASN A 29 -1.02 8.57 -0.13
N GLY A 30 -0.75 9.86 -0.15
CA GLY A 30 0.32 10.47 -0.93
C GLY A 30 0.53 11.91 -0.48
N TRP A 31 1.45 12.60 -1.14
CA TRP A 31 1.68 14.03 -0.94
C TRP A 31 1.79 14.72 -2.28
N VAL A 32 1.36 15.98 -2.33
CA VAL A 32 1.48 16.84 -3.50
C VAL A 32 2.00 18.20 -3.07
N TYR A 33 2.98 18.72 -3.80
CA TYR A 33 3.49 20.07 -3.62
C TYR A 33 3.54 20.78 -4.97
N ARG A 34 2.85 21.91 -5.09
CA ARG A 34 2.81 22.70 -6.33
C ARG A 34 3.82 23.83 -6.29
N TYR A 35 4.46 24.08 -7.42
CA TYR A 35 5.41 25.17 -7.58
C TYR A 35 5.43 25.68 -9.03
N ILE A 36 5.97 26.89 -9.22
CA ILE A 36 6.19 27.49 -10.54
C ILE A 36 7.70 27.53 -10.78
N SER A 37 8.14 27.04 -11.93
CA SER A 37 9.54 27.09 -12.37
C SER A 37 9.60 27.65 -13.78
N ALA A 38 9.80 28.97 -13.88
CA ALA A 38 9.97 29.64 -15.16
C ALA A 38 11.42 29.53 -15.62
N GLY A 39 11.70 28.56 -16.50
CA GLY A 39 13.02 28.41 -17.14
C GLY A 39 13.83 27.19 -16.72
N TYR A 40 13.32 26.33 -15.85
CA TYR A 40 13.96 25.06 -15.49
C TYR A 40 12.93 23.93 -15.38
N ASP A 41 13.20 22.82 -16.08
CA ASP A 41 12.41 21.60 -16.04
C ASP A 41 13.05 20.59 -15.07
N ALA A 42 12.40 20.36 -13.92
CA ALA A 42 12.93 19.50 -12.86
C ALA A 42 12.68 17.99 -13.10
N ARG A 43 11.90 17.61 -14.12
CA ARG A 43 11.55 16.19 -14.39
C ARG A 43 12.75 15.26 -14.65
N PRO A 44 13.87 15.71 -15.26
CA PRO A 44 15.05 14.88 -15.43
C PRO A 44 15.80 14.59 -14.12
N ASP A 45 15.71 15.50 -13.15
CA ASP A 45 16.53 15.50 -11.94
C ASP A 45 15.76 15.03 -10.69
N ASP A 46 14.43 15.20 -10.67
CA ASP A 46 13.55 14.78 -9.58
C ASP A 46 12.48 13.79 -10.05
N PRO A 47 12.48 12.52 -9.56
CA PRO A 47 11.53 11.49 -9.97
C PRO A 47 10.08 11.79 -9.55
N TYR A 48 9.87 12.70 -8.60
CA TYR A 48 8.55 13.13 -8.15
C TYR A 48 7.99 14.29 -8.98
N ALA A 49 8.83 14.97 -9.78
CA ALA A 49 8.40 16.11 -10.57
C ALA A 49 7.47 15.71 -11.72
N ARG A 50 6.40 16.49 -11.89
CA ARG A 50 5.39 16.37 -12.93
C ARG A 50 5.05 17.76 -13.44
N LEU A 51 4.91 17.88 -14.76
CA LEU A 51 4.44 19.11 -15.39
C LEU A 51 2.91 19.15 -15.32
N GLU A 52 2.34 20.21 -14.78
CA GLU A 52 0.89 20.45 -14.84
C GLU A 52 0.54 21.23 -16.11
N HIS A 53 1.02 22.48 -16.21
CA HIS A 53 0.76 23.35 -17.36
C HIS A 53 1.75 24.53 -17.44
N GLY A 54 2.30 24.79 -18.63
CA GLY A 54 3.24 25.89 -18.85
C GLY A 54 4.48 25.77 -17.96
N ASN A 55 4.64 26.70 -17.02
CA ASN A 55 5.74 26.71 -16.03
C ASN A 55 5.29 26.19 -14.65
N GLN A 56 4.09 25.61 -14.54
CA GLN A 56 3.53 25.07 -13.31
C GLN A 56 3.82 23.58 -13.21
N TYR A 57 4.39 23.18 -12.08
CA TYR A 57 4.78 21.82 -11.78
C TYR A 57 4.15 21.39 -10.46
N ASN A 58 4.10 20.08 -10.27
CA ASN A 58 3.94 19.52 -8.94
C ASN A 58 4.99 18.44 -8.70
N LEU A 59 5.33 18.26 -7.44
CA LEU A 59 6.00 17.08 -6.95
C LEU A 59 4.92 16.17 -6.35
N THR A 60 4.87 14.90 -6.77
CA THR A 60 3.90 13.94 -6.24
C THR A 60 4.55 12.62 -5.86
N GLY A 61 4.37 12.21 -4.61
CA GLY A 61 4.73 10.89 -4.11
C GLY A 61 3.50 10.06 -3.76
N TYR A 62 3.50 8.79 -4.16
CA TYR A 62 2.42 7.83 -3.92
C TYR A 62 2.88 6.70 -3.01
N TYR A 63 1.99 6.24 -2.12
CA TYR A 63 2.19 5.04 -1.28
C TYR A 63 1.21 3.93 -1.70
N PRO A 64 1.49 3.23 -2.82
CA PRO A 64 0.58 2.22 -3.35
C PRO A 64 0.38 1.07 -2.37
N GLN A 65 -0.86 0.60 -2.28
CA GLN A 65 -1.15 -0.60 -1.51
C GLN A 65 -0.87 -1.85 -2.36
N ALA A 66 -0.58 -2.96 -1.68
CA ALA A 66 -0.39 -4.23 -2.37
C ALA A 66 -1.66 -4.61 -3.16
N PRO A 67 -1.49 -5.27 -4.34
CA PRO A 67 -2.57 -5.98 -5.01
C PRO A 67 -3.14 -7.11 -4.12
N ARG A 68 -3.93 -8.02 -4.70
CA ARG A 68 -4.47 -9.17 -3.96
C ARG A 68 -3.38 -9.91 -3.19
N ASN A 69 -3.59 -10.12 -1.90
CA ASN A 69 -2.66 -10.87 -1.05
C ASN A 69 -3.39 -11.80 -0.07
N LEU A 70 -2.69 -12.87 0.31
CA LEU A 70 -3.19 -13.92 1.19
C LEU A 70 -2.35 -13.94 2.46
N LEU A 71 -3.01 -13.94 3.61
CA LEU A 71 -2.38 -14.13 4.92
C LEU A 71 -2.95 -15.39 5.56
N ALA A 72 -2.09 -16.40 5.74
CA ALA A 72 -2.38 -17.57 6.55
C ALA A 72 -1.68 -17.45 7.90
N GLY A 73 -2.35 -17.85 8.97
CA GLY A 73 -1.81 -17.76 10.34
C GLY A 73 -2.24 -18.93 11.21
N ILE A 74 -1.38 -19.28 12.16
CA ILE A 74 -1.60 -20.29 13.19
C ILE A 74 -1.33 -19.62 14.55
N SER A 75 -2.23 -19.79 15.51
CA SER A 75 -2.08 -19.30 16.88
C SER A 75 -2.28 -20.46 17.85
N ILE A 76 -1.39 -20.60 18.82
CA ILE A 76 -1.41 -21.64 19.85
C ILE A 76 -1.53 -20.93 21.20
N LYS A 77 -2.51 -21.32 22.00
CA LYS A 77 -2.62 -20.93 23.41
C LYS A 77 -2.05 -22.05 24.28
N PHE A 78 -1.40 -21.70 25.38
CA PHE A 78 -0.86 -22.62 26.38
C PHE A 78 -1.67 -22.53 27.66
#